data_AF-A0A1E5W6K7-F1
#
_entry.id   AF-A0A1E5W6K7-F1
#
_cell.length_a   1.000
_cell.length_b   1.000
_cell.length_c   1.000
_cell.angle_alpha   90.00
_cell.angle_beta   90.00
_cell.angle_gamma   90.00
#
_symmetry.space_group_name_H-M   'P 1'
#
loop_
_entity.id
_entity.type
_entity.pdbx_description
1 polymer ?
#
loop_
_entity_poly.entity_id
_entity_poly.type
_entity_poly.pdbx_seq_one_letter_code
_entity_poly.pdbx_strand_id
1 'polypeptide(L)'
;MGMGASSPPPWRRDRLYSALLVVLFLFLWGTSEANEELAALPPRGWNSYDSFSWTVDENAYLQNAQILAEKLLPHGYQYAVIDFLWYRKYVDGAYTDSYGFDNIDEWGRPFPDLQRFPSSRVDRGFSQIASKVHGMGLKFGIHLMKGISVQAFNANTPILDIKTGKPYLEDGRQWTARDIGLTHRTCAWMPHGFMSVNTDTGAGRAFLRSLYRQYADWGVDFVKVDCIFGTDYSPEEIITISEMLQEIDHPIILSLSPGTEVTPALAENISDHVNMYRITGDDWDNWNDVSSHFYTSSSFAAAKKIGATGLRGRSWPDLDMLPFGWLTDPSVNQGPHRKCNLTLDEQKTQMALWSMARSPLMYGGDLRLLDDSTLSIITNPTLLKINHHSKNNMEFRYVYSERTSNKEHSGHFTSRYHVHLAKNDGMFVSLTACSNDTANGWDIMIMDNMEHQSKFHLSVRNTGDTCLDASAGRRRTASENRFPMFSACMWHAKQMWELNANGHLVSSYSGLCATVESRDGRGTSGARAWVAAGSNGEIYLAFFNLDSTSRKMTARISDLAKVLRRTSLRKHLCSFTEVWSGKNFSLTKEEISAVVNPHGSMVFEIIC
;
A
#
# COMPACT_ATOMS: atom_id res chain seq x y z
N MET A 1 44.44 -44.64 -74.40
CA MET A 1 43.01 -44.29 -74.25
C MET A 1 42.80 -43.90 -72.80
N GLY A 2 42.16 -42.75 -72.57
CA GLY A 2 42.19 -42.02 -71.30
C GLY A 2 41.42 -42.66 -70.15
N MET A 3 41.81 -42.36 -68.92
CA MET A 3 41.15 -41.39 -68.02
C MET A 3 41.87 -41.44 -66.67
N GLY A 4 42.45 -40.29 -66.27
CA GLY A 4 43.11 -40.12 -64.98
C GLY A 4 42.08 -39.99 -63.85
N ALA A 5 42.34 -40.68 -62.73
CA ALA A 5 41.59 -40.55 -61.50
C ALA A 5 42.03 -39.26 -60.77
N SER A 6 41.17 -38.25 -60.79
CA SER A 6 41.33 -37.01 -60.02
C SER A 6 40.83 -37.17 -58.59
N SER A 7 41.65 -36.78 -57.62
CA SER A 7 41.32 -36.63 -56.20
C SER A 7 40.12 -35.70 -55.99
N PRO A 8 39.23 -35.98 -55.01
CA PRO A 8 38.09 -35.11 -54.77
C PRO A 8 38.49 -33.79 -54.07
N PRO A 9 37.81 -32.66 -54.35
CA PRO A 9 38.23 -31.35 -53.88
C PRO A 9 37.89 -31.06 -52.39
N PRO A 10 38.55 -30.09 -51.73
CA PRO A 10 38.38 -29.75 -50.30
C PRO A 10 37.16 -28.85 -50.04
N TRP A 11 35.94 -29.40 -50.06
CA TRP A 11 34.69 -28.62 -49.86
C TRP A 11 33.65 -29.42 -49.05
N ARG A 12 34.02 -30.62 -48.60
CA ARG A 12 33.15 -31.54 -47.83
C ARG A 12 33.58 -31.76 -46.38
N ARG A 13 34.55 -30.97 -45.88
CA ARG A 13 34.88 -30.91 -44.44
C ARG A 13 34.21 -29.74 -43.72
N ASP A 14 33.90 -28.64 -44.41
CA ASP A 14 33.36 -27.44 -43.76
C ASP A 14 31.84 -27.48 -43.48
N ARG A 15 31.09 -28.36 -44.16
CA ARG A 15 29.63 -28.47 -43.93
C ARG A 15 29.25 -29.22 -42.65
N LEU A 16 30.16 -30.01 -42.07
CA LEU A 16 29.93 -30.66 -40.77
C LEU A 16 30.26 -29.74 -39.60
N TYR A 17 31.25 -28.84 -39.74
CA TYR A 17 31.57 -27.85 -38.71
C TYR A 17 30.56 -26.69 -38.66
N SER A 18 30.01 -26.25 -39.80
CA SER A 18 28.95 -25.22 -39.80
C SER A 18 27.61 -25.73 -39.27
N ALA A 19 27.27 -27.01 -39.46
CA ALA A 19 26.05 -27.59 -38.89
C ALA A 19 26.17 -27.79 -37.37
N LEU A 20 27.35 -28.16 -36.84
CA LEU A 20 27.56 -28.27 -35.39
C LEU A 20 27.58 -26.89 -34.70
N LEU A 21 28.11 -25.84 -35.35
CA LEU A 21 28.09 -24.48 -34.80
C LEU A 21 26.68 -23.86 -34.79
N VAL A 22 25.83 -24.16 -35.78
CA VAL A 22 24.44 -23.69 -35.79
C VAL A 22 23.60 -24.44 -34.75
N VAL A 23 23.86 -25.73 -34.50
CA VAL A 23 23.21 -26.46 -33.41
C VAL A 23 23.71 -25.97 -32.04
N LEU A 24 25.00 -25.66 -31.87
CA LEU A 24 25.51 -25.03 -30.63
C LEU A 24 24.99 -23.59 -30.40
N PHE A 25 24.72 -22.83 -31.47
CA PHE A 25 24.07 -21.51 -31.34
C PHE A 25 22.56 -21.60 -31.08
N LEU A 26 21.88 -22.65 -31.56
CA LEU A 26 20.46 -22.90 -31.27
C LEU A 26 20.23 -23.49 -29.87
N PHE A 27 21.24 -24.10 -29.24
CA PHE A 27 21.21 -24.53 -27.83
C PHE A 27 21.64 -23.44 -26.83
N LEU A 28 22.09 -22.27 -27.31
CA LEU A 28 22.40 -21.09 -26.45
C LEU A 28 21.28 -20.03 -26.45
N TRP A 29 20.16 -20.30 -27.11
CA TRP A 29 18.92 -19.48 -27.03
C TRP A 29 17.80 -20.15 -26.25
N GLY A 30 18.10 -21.24 -25.53
CA GLY A 30 17.22 -21.82 -24.53
C GLY A 30 17.79 -21.59 -23.13
N THR A 31 17.38 -20.47 -22.52
CA THR A 31 17.30 -20.12 -21.08
C THR A 31 17.73 -18.67 -20.85
N SER A 32 16.88 -17.71 -21.21
CA SER A 32 16.84 -16.41 -20.53
C SER A 32 15.48 -16.21 -19.85
N GLU A 33 14.98 -17.22 -19.14
CA GLU A 33 14.00 -17.02 -18.07
C GLU A 33 14.68 -16.63 -16.75
N ALA A 34 15.86 -15.99 -16.84
CA ALA A 34 16.60 -15.51 -15.68
C ALA A 34 16.28 -14.02 -15.47
N ASN A 35 15.51 -13.74 -14.40
CA ASN A 35 15.10 -12.45 -13.85
C ASN A 35 13.94 -11.71 -14.55
N GLU A 36 12.73 -12.29 -14.55
CA GLU A 36 11.53 -11.45 -14.61
C GLU A 36 11.36 -10.74 -13.25
N GLU A 37 11.30 -9.42 -13.28
CA GLU A 37 11.19 -8.57 -12.08
C GLU A 37 9.76 -8.67 -11.50
N LEU A 38 9.62 -9.29 -10.32
CA LEU A 38 8.33 -9.44 -9.66
C LEU A 38 7.78 -8.09 -9.21
N ALA A 39 6.49 -7.90 -9.45
CA ALA A 39 5.79 -6.65 -9.17
C ALA A 39 6.53 -5.42 -9.72
N ALA A 40 7.15 -5.49 -10.92
CA ALA A 40 7.75 -4.32 -11.58
C ALA A 40 6.77 -3.12 -11.69
N LEU A 41 5.47 -3.42 -11.71
CA LEU A 41 4.35 -2.50 -11.59
C LEU A 41 3.50 -2.90 -10.37
N PRO A 42 2.80 -1.95 -9.72
CA PRO A 42 1.95 -2.28 -8.57
C PRO A 42 0.88 -3.31 -8.99
N PRO A 43 0.68 -4.40 -8.22
CA PRO A 43 -0.32 -5.41 -8.54
C PRO A 43 -1.73 -4.85 -8.72
N ARG A 44 -2.50 -5.45 -9.65
CA ARG A 44 -3.93 -5.16 -9.82
C ARG A 44 -4.75 -6.42 -9.89
N GLY A 45 -5.90 -6.43 -9.26
CA GLY A 45 -6.72 -7.63 -9.18
C GLY A 45 -8.05 -7.41 -8.50
N TRP A 46 -8.63 -8.52 -8.06
CA TRP A 46 -9.84 -8.60 -7.27
C TRP A 46 -9.56 -9.45 -6.03
N ASN A 47 -10.17 -9.05 -4.92
CA ASN A 47 -10.08 -9.76 -3.64
C ASN A 47 -11.51 -9.92 -3.09
N SER A 48 -11.83 -11.10 -2.55
CA SER A 48 -13.19 -11.44 -2.14
C SER A 48 -13.65 -10.81 -0.81
N TYR A 49 -12.78 -10.15 -0.03
CA TYR A 49 -13.09 -9.74 1.34
C TYR A 49 -14.27 -8.76 1.44
N ASP A 50 -14.23 -7.62 0.74
CA ASP A 50 -15.26 -6.57 0.94
C ASP A 50 -16.67 -7.02 0.51
N SER A 51 -16.76 -8.00 -0.39
CA SER A 51 -18.02 -8.56 -0.87
C SER A 51 -18.47 -9.80 -0.11
N PHE A 52 -17.56 -10.72 0.22
CA PHE A 52 -17.93 -12.03 0.77
C PHE A 52 -17.48 -12.24 2.21
N SER A 53 -16.76 -11.29 2.82
CA SER A 53 -16.09 -11.47 4.10
C SER A 53 -15.23 -12.75 4.03
N TRP A 54 -15.43 -13.72 4.91
CA TRP A 54 -14.76 -15.02 4.86
C TRP A 54 -15.59 -16.13 4.20
N THR A 55 -16.74 -15.82 3.60
CA THR A 55 -17.77 -16.81 3.22
C THR A 55 -17.82 -17.17 1.75
N VAL A 56 -16.91 -16.65 0.92
CA VAL A 56 -16.83 -16.98 -0.51
C VAL A 56 -16.76 -18.49 -0.75
N ASP A 57 -17.47 -18.96 -1.78
CA ASP A 57 -17.46 -20.34 -2.26
C ASP A 57 -16.85 -20.44 -3.67
N GLU A 58 -16.49 -21.65 -4.10
CA GLU A 58 -15.84 -21.90 -5.40
C GLU A 58 -16.66 -21.36 -6.59
N ASN A 59 -17.99 -21.48 -6.55
CA ASN A 59 -18.82 -21.05 -7.67
C ASN A 59 -18.88 -19.52 -7.76
N ALA A 60 -19.10 -18.83 -6.64
CA ALA A 60 -19.08 -17.37 -6.57
C ALA A 60 -17.70 -16.82 -6.98
N TYR A 61 -16.62 -17.46 -6.49
CA TYR A 61 -15.24 -17.12 -6.84
C TYR A 61 -14.97 -17.27 -8.34
N LEU A 62 -15.28 -18.42 -8.95
CA LEU A 62 -15.01 -18.67 -10.36
C LEU A 62 -15.85 -17.78 -11.29
N GLN A 63 -17.08 -17.43 -10.89
CA GLN A 63 -17.89 -16.45 -11.63
C GLN A 63 -17.24 -15.05 -11.60
N ASN A 64 -16.75 -14.62 -10.44
CA ASN A 64 -16.01 -13.36 -10.31
C ASN A 64 -14.71 -13.38 -11.13
N ALA A 65 -13.94 -14.47 -11.07
CA ALA A 65 -12.72 -14.65 -11.87
C ALA A 65 -13.01 -14.60 -13.38
N GLN A 66 -14.08 -15.23 -13.85
CA GLN A 66 -14.46 -15.16 -15.26
C GLN A 66 -14.77 -13.71 -15.69
N ILE A 67 -15.50 -12.95 -14.88
CA ILE A 67 -15.82 -11.54 -15.17
C ILE A 67 -14.56 -10.66 -15.09
N LEU A 68 -13.66 -10.94 -14.14
CA LEU A 68 -12.35 -10.28 -14.04
C LEU A 68 -11.58 -10.45 -15.36
N ALA A 69 -11.50 -11.68 -15.87
CA ALA A 69 -10.84 -11.99 -17.14
C ALA A 69 -11.48 -11.29 -18.34
N GLU A 70 -12.81 -11.23 -18.39
CA GLU A 70 -13.54 -10.62 -19.52
C GLU A 70 -13.47 -9.08 -19.51
N LYS A 71 -13.63 -8.46 -18.34
CA LYS A 71 -13.86 -7.01 -18.22
C LYS A 71 -12.66 -6.22 -17.73
N LEU A 72 -11.79 -6.79 -16.91
CA LEU A 72 -10.74 -6.03 -16.20
C LEU A 72 -9.32 -6.48 -16.55
N LEU A 73 -9.11 -7.75 -16.95
CA LEU A 73 -7.82 -8.22 -17.45
C LEU A 73 -7.30 -7.41 -18.65
N PRO A 74 -8.12 -6.96 -19.62
CA PRO A 74 -7.67 -6.03 -20.67
C PRO A 74 -7.12 -4.70 -20.14
N HIS A 75 -7.45 -4.34 -18.90
CA HIS A 75 -7.00 -3.14 -18.20
C HIS A 75 -5.87 -3.43 -17.17
N GLY A 76 -5.35 -4.66 -17.16
CA GLY A 76 -4.21 -5.10 -16.36
C GLY A 76 -4.56 -5.69 -14.99
N TYR A 77 -5.84 -5.89 -14.68
CA TYR A 77 -6.27 -6.59 -13.46
C TYR A 77 -6.11 -8.10 -13.65
N GLN A 78 -5.08 -8.68 -13.03
CA GLN A 78 -4.66 -10.06 -13.30
C GLN A 78 -4.75 -10.98 -12.09
N TYR A 79 -4.79 -10.47 -10.86
CA TYR A 79 -4.83 -11.31 -9.65
C TYR A 79 -6.28 -11.55 -9.20
N ALA A 80 -6.66 -12.79 -8.93
CA ALA A 80 -7.94 -13.17 -8.32
C ALA A 80 -7.69 -13.84 -6.97
N VAL A 81 -7.98 -13.14 -5.87
CA VAL A 81 -7.56 -13.52 -4.51
C VAL A 81 -8.73 -14.02 -3.67
N ILE A 82 -8.58 -15.22 -3.09
CA ILE A 82 -9.50 -15.77 -2.08
C ILE A 82 -9.09 -15.28 -0.68
N ASP A 83 -9.99 -14.54 -0.04
CA ASP A 83 -9.81 -13.88 1.24
C ASP A 83 -11.08 -14.09 2.09
N PHE A 84 -11.03 -14.23 3.41
CA PHE A 84 -10.05 -14.97 4.23
C PHE A 84 -10.73 -16.20 4.84
N LEU A 85 -10.02 -16.97 5.68
CA LEU A 85 -10.50 -18.20 6.32
C LEU A 85 -11.08 -19.26 5.37
N TRP A 86 -10.55 -19.39 4.15
CA TRP A 86 -10.96 -20.43 3.20
C TRP A 86 -10.83 -21.87 3.75
N TYR A 87 -10.02 -22.07 4.78
CA TYR A 87 -9.85 -23.34 5.50
C TYR A 87 -10.89 -23.56 6.61
N ARG A 88 -11.61 -22.54 7.09
CA ARG A 88 -12.57 -22.69 8.19
C ARG A 88 -13.88 -23.30 7.69
N LYS A 89 -14.42 -24.28 8.42
CA LYS A 89 -15.71 -24.89 8.10
C LYS A 89 -16.82 -23.85 8.21
N TYR A 90 -17.64 -23.73 7.16
CA TYR A 90 -18.80 -22.86 7.16
C TYR A 90 -20.02 -23.61 7.72
N VAL A 91 -20.11 -23.64 9.05
CA VAL A 91 -21.15 -24.36 9.82
C VAL A 91 -21.63 -23.51 10.99
N ASP A 92 -22.78 -23.85 11.55
CA ASP A 92 -23.33 -23.16 12.72
C ASP A 92 -22.31 -23.14 13.88
N GLY A 93 -22.06 -21.93 14.41
CA GLY A 93 -21.10 -21.68 15.49
C GLY A 93 -19.68 -21.31 15.02
N ALA A 94 -19.36 -21.48 13.73
CA ALA A 94 -18.12 -20.96 13.17
C ALA A 94 -18.23 -19.44 12.92
N TYR A 95 -17.20 -18.69 13.31
CA TYR A 95 -17.08 -17.25 13.06
C TYR A 95 -15.60 -16.86 12.99
N THR A 96 -15.31 -15.58 12.81
CA THR A 96 -13.96 -15.05 12.59
C THR A 96 -12.89 -15.48 13.61
N ASP A 97 -13.20 -15.68 14.88
CA ASP A 97 -12.25 -16.11 15.92
C ASP A 97 -12.69 -17.40 16.63
N SER A 98 -13.46 -18.25 15.95
CA SER A 98 -13.90 -19.53 16.50
C SER A 98 -12.78 -20.57 16.48
N TYR A 99 -12.46 -21.15 17.63
CA TYR A 99 -11.57 -22.31 17.75
C TYR A 99 -12.27 -23.63 17.36
N GLY A 100 -11.55 -24.57 16.75
CA GLY A 100 -12.03 -25.95 16.51
C GLY A 100 -12.71 -26.19 15.15
N PHE A 101 -12.79 -25.16 14.30
CA PHE A 101 -13.47 -25.22 13.01
C PHE A 101 -12.53 -25.20 11.80
N ASP A 102 -11.21 -25.13 12.02
CA ASP A 102 -10.25 -25.07 10.91
C ASP A 102 -10.04 -26.47 10.33
N ASN A 103 -10.02 -26.59 9.00
CA ASN A 103 -9.58 -27.81 8.33
C ASN A 103 -8.04 -27.82 8.31
N ILE A 104 -7.44 -28.72 9.09
CA ILE A 104 -5.98 -28.90 9.17
C ILE A 104 -5.61 -30.34 8.80
N ASP A 105 -4.52 -30.51 8.05
CA ASP A 105 -3.97 -31.81 7.72
C ASP A 105 -3.20 -32.41 8.91
N GLU A 106 -2.70 -33.64 8.75
CA GLU A 106 -1.95 -34.36 9.78
C GLU A 106 -0.64 -33.66 10.20
N TRP A 107 -0.17 -32.68 9.42
CA TRP A 107 1.04 -31.89 9.68
C TRP A 107 0.73 -30.51 10.29
N GLY A 108 -0.54 -30.22 10.57
CA GLY A 108 -0.99 -28.93 11.10
C GLY A 108 -1.11 -27.83 10.06
N ARG A 109 -1.13 -28.17 8.77
CA ARG A 109 -1.27 -27.20 7.67
C ARG A 109 -2.74 -27.01 7.29
N PRO A 110 -3.23 -25.78 7.11
CA PRO A 110 -4.61 -25.56 6.69
C PRO A 110 -4.89 -26.06 5.27
N PHE A 111 -6.07 -26.66 5.04
CA PHE A 111 -6.56 -27.01 3.70
C PHE A 111 -7.99 -26.48 3.48
N PRO A 112 -8.46 -26.33 2.22
CA PRO A 112 -9.75 -25.68 1.95
C PRO A 112 -10.95 -26.41 2.54
N ASP A 113 -11.95 -25.64 2.95
CA ASP A 113 -13.24 -26.21 3.33
C ASP A 113 -13.90 -26.89 2.14
N LEU A 114 -13.96 -28.22 2.16
CA LEU A 114 -14.39 -29.03 1.01
C LEU A 114 -15.88 -28.84 0.66
N GLN A 115 -16.68 -28.28 1.57
CA GLN A 115 -18.07 -27.92 1.28
C GLN A 115 -18.12 -26.64 0.42
N ARG A 116 -17.38 -25.61 0.81
CA ARG A 116 -17.27 -24.36 0.02
C ARG A 116 -16.43 -24.48 -1.24
N PHE A 117 -15.42 -25.36 -1.24
CA PHE A 117 -14.52 -25.60 -2.37
C PHE A 117 -14.55 -27.07 -2.81
N PRO A 118 -15.59 -27.49 -3.56
CA PRO A 118 -15.77 -28.89 -3.89
C PRO A 118 -14.65 -29.54 -4.70
N SER A 119 -13.98 -28.78 -5.57
CA SER A 119 -12.87 -29.28 -6.38
C SER A 119 -11.64 -29.64 -5.56
N SER A 120 -11.48 -29.04 -4.38
CA SER A 120 -10.41 -29.36 -3.41
C SER A 120 -10.51 -30.78 -2.84
N ARG A 121 -11.60 -31.52 -3.10
CA ARG A 121 -11.68 -32.96 -2.73
C ARG A 121 -10.66 -33.83 -3.47
N VAL A 122 -10.14 -33.35 -4.60
CA VAL A 122 -9.18 -34.10 -5.44
C VAL A 122 -7.81 -34.21 -4.77
N ASP A 123 -7.31 -33.10 -4.24
CA ASP A 123 -5.93 -32.94 -3.78
C ASP A 123 -5.81 -32.36 -2.36
N ARG A 124 -6.93 -32.09 -1.69
CA ARG A 124 -7.01 -31.29 -0.46
C ARG A 124 -6.31 -29.94 -0.62
N GLY A 125 -6.52 -29.31 -1.78
CA GLY A 125 -5.82 -28.09 -2.17
C GLY A 125 -6.55 -27.25 -3.18
N PHE A 126 -5.84 -26.30 -3.77
CA PHE A 126 -6.39 -25.37 -4.76
C PHE A 126 -5.92 -25.61 -6.19
N SER A 127 -5.23 -26.72 -6.49
CA SER A 127 -4.68 -26.96 -7.84
C SER A 127 -5.74 -26.87 -8.95
N GLN A 128 -6.95 -27.37 -8.68
CA GLN A 128 -8.06 -27.33 -9.63
C GLN A 128 -8.59 -25.91 -9.85
N ILE A 129 -8.63 -25.09 -8.80
CA ILE A 129 -9.07 -23.68 -8.90
C ILE A 129 -7.99 -22.86 -9.60
N ALA A 130 -6.73 -22.99 -9.18
CA ALA A 130 -5.60 -22.33 -9.80
C ALA A 130 -5.52 -22.64 -11.29
N SER A 131 -5.64 -23.92 -11.69
CA SER A 131 -5.64 -24.32 -13.10
C SER A 131 -6.77 -23.68 -13.91
N LYS A 132 -7.98 -23.55 -13.34
CA LYS A 132 -9.09 -22.84 -14.00
C LYS A 132 -8.79 -21.35 -14.15
N VAL A 133 -8.27 -20.70 -13.10
CA VAL A 133 -7.91 -19.27 -13.10
C VAL A 133 -6.77 -18.99 -14.09
N HIS A 134 -5.73 -19.81 -14.12
CA HIS A 134 -4.65 -19.75 -15.11
C HIS A 134 -5.18 -19.96 -16.53
N GLY A 135 -6.15 -20.88 -16.71
CA GLY A 135 -6.84 -21.10 -17.99
C GLY A 135 -7.63 -19.87 -18.49
N MET A 136 -8.02 -18.95 -17.59
CA MET A 136 -8.63 -17.66 -17.93
C MET A 136 -7.60 -16.56 -18.24
N GLY A 137 -6.30 -16.86 -18.14
CA GLY A 137 -5.21 -15.88 -18.28
C GLY A 137 -4.98 -15.02 -17.03
N LEU A 138 -5.56 -15.39 -15.89
CA LEU A 138 -5.41 -14.73 -14.61
C LEU A 138 -4.36 -15.42 -13.74
N LYS A 139 -4.00 -14.77 -12.63
CA LYS A 139 -3.13 -15.27 -11.56
C LYS A 139 -3.94 -15.55 -10.31
N PHE A 140 -3.66 -16.66 -9.64
CA PHE A 140 -4.39 -17.14 -8.47
C PHE A 140 -3.75 -16.64 -7.18
N GLY A 141 -4.54 -16.12 -6.25
CA GLY A 141 -4.04 -15.68 -4.94
C GLY A 141 -4.87 -16.18 -3.76
N ILE A 142 -4.23 -16.27 -2.60
CA ILE A 142 -4.90 -16.63 -1.34
C ILE A 142 -4.44 -15.74 -0.18
N HIS A 143 -5.36 -15.49 0.75
CA HIS A 143 -5.08 -14.90 2.05
C HIS A 143 -4.55 -15.97 3.02
N LEU A 144 -3.57 -15.61 3.85
CA LEU A 144 -2.97 -16.44 4.87
C LEU A 144 -2.95 -15.68 6.20
N MET A 145 -3.03 -16.40 7.31
CA MET A 145 -2.69 -15.84 8.62
C MET A 145 -1.20 -16.08 8.90
N LYS A 146 -0.56 -15.21 9.70
CA LYS A 146 0.79 -15.49 10.21
C LYS A 146 0.87 -16.85 10.92
N GLY A 147 2.02 -17.49 10.82
CA GLY A 147 2.43 -18.62 11.63
C GLY A 147 1.55 -19.86 11.54
N ILE A 148 1.06 -20.33 12.69
CA ILE A 148 0.42 -21.63 12.88
C ILE A 148 -0.92 -21.50 13.60
N SER A 149 -1.88 -22.35 13.21
CA SER A 149 -3.20 -22.41 13.85
C SER A 149 -3.09 -22.89 15.31
N VAL A 150 -3.84 -22.25 16.20
CA VAL A 150 -4.01 -22.67 17.60
C VAL A 150 -4.56 -24.11 17.68
N GLN A 151 -5.36 -24.53 16.70
CA GLN A 151 -5.86 -25.90 16.61
C GLN A 151 -4.74 -26.92 16.37
N ALA A 152 -3.80 -26.62 15.46
CA ALA A 152 -2.64 -27.47 15.22
C ALA A 152 -1.72 -27.53 16.45
N PHE A 153 -1.49 -26.38 17.10
CA PHE A 153 -0.75 -26.29 18.36
C PHE A 153 -1.38 -27.17 19.45
N ASN A 154 -2.69 -27.05 19.68
CA ASN A 154 -3.38 -27.82 20.72
C ASN A 154 -3.43 -29.32 20.40
N ALA A 155 -3.62 -29.69 19.13
CA ALA A 155 -3.55 -31.06 18.66
C ALA A 155 -2.12 -31.63 18.68
N ASN A 156 -1.10 -30.79 18.85
CA ASN A 156 0.30 -31.17 18.90
C ASN A 156 0.77 -31.92 17.64
N THR A 157 0.35 -31.44 16.46
CA THR A 157 0.64 -32.11 15.19
C THR A 157 2.16 -32.21 14.95
N PRO A 158 2.65 -33.29 14.32
CA PRO A 158 4.04 -33.37 13.86
C PRO A 158 4.32 -32.30 12.79
N ILE A 159 5.57 -31.85 12.70
CA ILE A 159 6.02 -30.98 11.60
C ILE A 159 6.48 -31.82 10.42
N LEU A 160 6.07 -31.47 9.20
CA LEU A 160 6.50 -32.17 7.99
C LEU A 160 7.93 -31.78 7.60
N ASP A 161 8.79 -32.77 7.41
CA ASP A 161 10.00 -32.61 6.60
C ASP A 161 9.68 -32.93 5.14
N ILE A 162 9.62 -31.88 4.31
CA ILE A 162 9.29 -32.01 2.89
C ILE A 162 10.31 -32.84 2.09
N LYS A 163 11.53 -33.04 2.60
CA LYS A 163 12.55 -33.85 1.91
C LYS A 163 12.31 -35.33 2.08
N THR A 164 11.81 -35.73 3.25
CA THR A 164 11.66 -37.14 3.62
C THR A 164 10.20 -37.61 3.62
N GLY A 165 9.24 -36.69 3.63
CA GLY A 165 7.81 -36.99 3.76
C GLY A 165 7.43 -37.51 5.15
N LYS A 166 8.29 -37.29 6.16
CA LYS A 166 8.17 -37.83 7.52
C LYS A 166 8.18 -36.70 8.55
N PRO A 167 7.89 -36.98 9.83
CA PRO A 167 8.05 -35.98 10.88
C PRO A 167 9.47 -35.42 10.94
N TYR A 168 9.60 -34.11 11.13
CA TYR A 168 10.87 -33.40 11.23
C TYR A 168 11.64 -33.85 12.47
N LEU A 169 12.89 -34.26 12.26
CA LEU A 169 13.81 -34.74 13.29
C LEU A 169 15.03 -33.82 13.34
N GLU A 170 15.32 -33.28 14.51
CA GLU A 170 16.50 -32.46 14.80
C GLU A 170 16.91 -32.72 16.25
N ASP A 171 18.21 -32.84 16.50
CA ASP A 171 18.78 -33.21 17.81
C ASP A 171 18.21 -34.49 18.43
N GLY A 172 17.91 -35.48 17.59
CA GLY A 172 17.44 -36.80 18.03
C GLY A 172 16.01 -36.84 18.57
N ARG A 173 15.23 -35.76 18.41
CA ARG A 173 13.81 -35.71 18.77
C ARG A 173 12.94 -35.32 17.58
N GLN A 174 11.68 -35.76 17.63
CA GLN A 174 10.62 -35.29 16.74
C GLN A 174 10.05 -33.97 17.26
N TRP A 175 9.97 -32.97 16.38
CA TRP A 175 9.40 -31.67 16.69
C TRP A 175 7.91 -31.62 16.33
N THR A 176 7.15 -30.86 17.10
CA THR A 176 5.71 -30.71 16.93
C THR A 176 5.28 -29.24 16.92
N ALA A 177 4.00 -29.00 16.62
CA ALA A 177 3.39 -27.68 16.67
C ALA A 177 3.56 -26.97 18.03
N ARG A 178 3.58 -27.71 19.16
CA ARG A 178 3.80 -27.13 20.49
C ARG A 178 5.22 -26.63 20.72
N ASP A 179 6.20 -27.21 20.04
CA ASP A 179 7.59 -26.79 20.16
C ASP A 179 7.85 -25.46 19.44
N ILE A 180 7.05 -25.13 18.43
CA ILE A 180 7.31 -24.00 17.53
C ILE A 180 6.31 -22.86 17.67
N GLY A 181 5.13 -23.07 18.24
CA GLY A 181 4.11 -22.02 18.39
C GLY A 181 4.43 -21.03 19.50
N LEU A 182 4.41 -19.73 19.18
CA LEU A 182 4.66 -18.65 20.14
C LEU A 182 3.34 -18.16 20.75
N THR A 183 2.91 -18.77 21.85
CA THR A 183 1.62 -18.47 22.52
C THR A 183 1.46 -17.03 23.02
N HIS A 184 2.57 -16.30 23.18
CA HIS A 184 2.58 -14.88 23.57
C HIS A 184 2.52 -13.93 22.36
N ARG A 185 2.49 -14.46 21.13
CA ARG A 185 2.40 -13.72 19.87
C ARG A 185 1.23 -14.23 19.01
N THR A 186 0.05 -14.30 19.62
CA THR A 186 -1.21 -14.54 18.89
C THR A 186 -1.57 -13.35 18.03
N CYS A 187 -2.44 -13.57 17.03
CA CYS A 187 -3.03 -12.46 16.30
C CYS A 187 -3.90 -11.58 17.23
N ALA A 188 -3.72 -10.25 17.20
CA ALA A 188 -4.40 -9.35 18.13
C ALA A 188 -5.94 -9.39 18.03
N TRP A 189 -6.48 -9.47 16.81
CA TRP A 189 -7.92 -9.51 16.55
C TRP A 189 -8.49 -10.94 16.44
N MET A 190 -7.63 -11.96 16.41
CA MET A 190 -8.01 -13.38 16.34
C MET A 190 -7.14 -14.27 17.26
N PRO A 191 -7.18 -14.06 18.59
CA PRO A 191 -6.29 -14.74 19.52
C PRO A 191 -6.52 -16.27 19.61
N HIS A 192 -7.70 -16.77 19.23
CA HIS A 192 -8.01 -18.20 19.25
C HIS A 192 -7.76 -18.88 17.89
N GLY A 193 -7.42 -18.11 16.86
CA GLY A 193 -7.15 -18.61 15.52
C GLY A 193 -5.70 -18.99 15.30
N PHE A 194 -4.79 -18.02 15.32
CA PHE A 194 -3.41 -18.18 14.87
C PHE A 194 -2.39 -17.49 15.79
N MET A 195 -1.17 -18.04 15.82
CA MET A 195 -0.02 -17.49 16.52
C MET A 195 1.24 -17.55 15.65
N SER A 196 2.21 -16.69 15.96
CA SER A 196 3.51 -16.68 15.28
C SER A 196 4.28 -17.98 15.48
N VAL A 197 5.18 -18.30 14.55
CA VAL A 197 6.06 -19.46 14.64
C VAL A 197 7.47 -19.03 15.07
N ASN A 198 8.13 -19.85 15.89
CA ASN A 198 9.52 -19.65 16.28
C ASN A 198 10.48 -19.95 15.11
N THR A 199 10.85 -18.92 14.36
CA THR A 199 11.75 -19.02 13.20
C THR A 199 13.24 -19.15 13.56
N ASP A 200 13.59 -19.11 14.84
CA ASP A 200 14.95 -19.40 15.32
C ASP A 200 15.28 -20.90 15.29
N THR A 201 14.25 -21.75 15.18
CA THR A 201 14.40 -23.22 15.17
C THR A 201 14.35 -23.78 13.75
N GLY A 202 15.10 -24.88 13.51
CA GLY A 202 15.01 -25.60 12.24
C GLY A 202 13.61 -26.12 11.98
N ALA A 203 12.92 -26.59 13.02
CA ALA A 203 11.53 -27.06 12.94
C ALA A 203 10.53 -25.96 12.57
N GLY A 204 10.64 -24.76 13.15
CA GLY A 204 9.76 -23.64 12.80
C GLY A 204 9.93 -23.20 11.35
N ARG A 205 11.17 -23.13 10.87
CA ARG A 205 11.48 -22.91 9.45
C ARG A 205 10.99 -24.05 8.56
N ALA A 206 11.09 -25.31 9.01
CA ALA A 206 10.57 -26.46 8.27
C ALA A 206 9.04 -26.40 8.11
N PHE A 207 8.32 -26.02 9.16
CA PHE A 207 6.87 -25.83 9.11
C PHE A 207 6.47 -24.78 8.08
N LEU A 208 7.02 -23.56 8.17
CA LEU A 208 6.74 -22.51 7.19
C LEU A 208 7.13 -22.95 5.77
N ARG A 209 8.29 -23.60 5.58
CA ARG A 209 8.70 -24.10 4.27
C ARG A 209 7.68 -25.09 3.70
N SER A 210 7.11 -25.95 4.55
CA SER A 210 6.09 -26.93 4.14
C SER A 210 4.75 -26.29 3.74
N LEU A 211 4.40 -25.13 4.31
CA LEU A 211 3.22 -24.35 3.93
C LEU A 211 3.43 -23.68 2.56
N TYR A 212 4.52 -22.91 2.39
CA TYR A 212 4.76 -22.19 1.14
C TYR A 212 5.05 -23.12 -0.04
N ARG A 213 5.60 -24.32 0.19
CA ARG A 213 5.68 -25.36 -0.84
C ARG A 213 4.32 -25.90 -1.23
N GLN A 214 3.46 -26.19 -0.25
CA GLN A 214 2.09 -26.61 -0.54
C GLN A 214 1.35 -25.57 -1.39
N TYR A 215 1.51 -24.27 -1.12
CA TYR A 215 0.88 -23.22 -1.90
C TYR A 215 1.44 -23.13 -3.33
N ALA A 216 2.76 -23.28 -3.50
CA ALA A 216 3.38 -23.37 -4.81
C ALA A 216 2.91 -24.61 -5.60
N ASP A 217 2.80 -25.77 -4.94
CA ASP A 217 2.31 -27.01 -5.55
C ASP A 217 0.84 -26.89 -6.00
N TRP A 218 0.04 -26.05 -5.32
CA TRP A 218 -1.31 -25.71 -5.76
C TRP A 218 -1.36 -24.70 -6.90
N GLY A 219 -0.23 -24.08 -7.29
CA GLY A 219 -0.17 -23.04 -8.32
C GLY A 219 -0.60 -21.66 -7.85
N VAL A 220 -0.35 -21.30 -6.60
CA VAL A 220 -0.62 -19.96 -6.05
C VAL A 220 0.45 -18.96 -6.52
N ASP A 221 0.03 -17.88 -7.18
CA ASP A 221 0.91 -16.80 -7.67
C ASP A 221 0.99 -15.60 -6.71
N PHE A 222 0.10 -15.52 -5.72
CA PHE A 222 -0.03 -14.37 -4.82
C PHE A 222 -0.46 -14.81 -3.42
N VAL A 223 0.26 -14.36 -2.39
CA VAL A 223 -0.11 -14.57 -0.99
C VAL A 223 -0.24 -13.23 -0.26
N LYS A 224 -1.36 -13.04 0.44
CA LYS A 224 -1.57 -11.94 1.39
C LYS A 224 -1.48 -12.49 2.80
N VAL A 225 -0.40 -12.18 3.52
CA VAL A 225 -0.16 -12.66 4.88
C VAL A 225 -0.63 -11.62 5.87
N ASP A 226 -1.64 -11.98 6.65
CA ASP A 226 -2.30 -11.11 7.59
C ASP A 226 -1.84 -11.32 9.03
N CYS A 227 -2.08 -10.29 9.84
CA CYS A 227 -1.72 -10.20 11.24
C CYS A 227 -0.20 -10.33 11.44
N ILE A 228 0.60 -9.82 10.51
CA ILE A 228 2.06 -9.93 10.52
C ILE A 228 2.77 -8.57 10.46
N PHE A 229 2.05 -7.50 10.11
CA PHE A 229 2.56 -6.15 9.94
C PHE A 229 1.77 -5.14 10.79
N GLY A 230 2.22 -3.88 10.82
CA GLY A 230 1.63 -2.85 11.68
C GLY A 230 1.78 -3.17 13.17
N THR A 231 0.68 -3.18 13.92
CA THR A 231 0.68 -3.50 15.36
C THR A 231 1.10 -4.94 15.68
N ASP A 232 0.99 -5.85 14.71
CA ASP A 232 1.35 -7.27 14.84
C ASP A 232 2.75 -7.61 14.26
N TYR A 233 3.59 -6.58 14.12
CA TYR A 233 4.86 -6.63 13.41
C TYR A 233 5.77 -7.79 13.82
N SER A 234 6.05 -8.68 12.84
CA SER A 234 6.88 -9.88 13.02
C SER A 234 7.94 -9.96 11.91
N PRO A 235 8.99 -9.12 11.96
CA PRO A 235 9.98 -9.00 10.88
C PRO A 235 10.74 -10.31 10.62
N GLU A 236 11.05 -11.08 11.66
CA GLU A 236 11.79 -12.35 11.51
C GLU A 236 10.96 -13.37 10.72
N GLU A 237 9.65 -13.39 10.92
CA GLU A 237 8.73 -14.26 10.18
C GLU A 237 8.57 -13.78 8.73
N ILE A 238 8.42 -12.47 8.51
CA ILE A 238 8.36 -11.86 7.16
C ILE A 238 9.61 -12.23 6.34
N ILE A 239 10.80 -12.04 6.93
CA ILE A 239 12.08 -12.34 6.26
C ILE A 239 12.18 -13.83 5.97
N THR A 240 11.81 -14.69 6.92
CA THR A 240 11.83 -16.15 6.74
C THR A 240 10.90 -16.59 5.60
N ILE A 241 9.70 -16.02 5.51
CA ILE A 241 8.76 -16.27 4.40
C ILE A 241 9.38 -15.80 3.08
N SER A 242 9.96 -14.60 3.05
CA SER A 242 10.63 -14.04 1.88
C SER A 242 11.74 -14.95 1.35
N GLU A 243 12.63 -15.42 2.24
CA GLU A 243 13.70 -16.39 1.91
C GLU A 243 13.12 -17.67 1.29
N MET A 244 12.04 -18.21 1.87
CA MET A 244 11.41 -19.42 1.34
C MET A 244 10.84 -19.21 -0.06
N LEU A 245 10.20 -18.06 -0.32
CA LEU A 245 9.68 -17.74 -1.65
C LEU A 245 10.80 -17.55 -2.69
N GLN A 246 11.98 -17.10 -2.28
CA GLN A 246 13.15 -17.05 -3.18
C GLN A 246 13.65 -18.44 -3.57
N GLU A 247 13.51 -19.43 -2.68
CA GLU A 247 13.87 -20.82 -2.99
C GLU A 247 12.87 -21.49 -3.97
N ILE A 248 11.67 -20.91 -4.21
CA ILE A 248 10.63 -21.50 -5.07
C ILE A 248 10.80 -21.00 -6.51
N ASP A 249 10.89 -21.94 -7.46
CA ASP A 249 10.97 -21.60 -8.89
C ASP A 249 9.69 -20.93 -9.39
N HIS A 250 8.51 -21.40 -8.97
CA HIS A 250 7.22 -20.75 -9.18
C HIS A 250 7.16 -19.39 -8.46
N PRO A 251 7.08 -18.25 -9.17
CA PRO A 251 7.12 -16.95 -8.53
C PRO A 251 5.81 -16.59 -7.82
N ILE A 252 5.90 -16.23 -6.54
CA ILE A 252 4.76 -15.84 -5.71
C ILE A 252 4.94 -14.41 -5.20
N ILE A 253 3.95 -13.55 -5.43
CA ILE A 253 3.89 -12.19 -4.87
C ILE A 253 3.61 -12.26 -3.37
N LEU A 254 4.42 -11.55 -2.58
CA LEU A 254 4.23 -11.42 -1.13
C LEU A 254 3.60 -10.06 -0.77
N SER A 255 2.37 -10.11 -0.28
CA SER A 255 1.61 -8.99 0.28
C SER A 255 1.50 -9.14 1.81
N LEU A 256 1.67 -8.04 2.55
CA LEU A 256 1.52 -8.01 4.02
C LEU A 256 0.31 -7.19 4.47
N SER A 257 -0.40 -7.67 5.49
CA SER A 257 -1.48 -6.96 6.16
C SER A 257 -1.55 -7.31 7.67
N PRO A 258 -2.32 -6.55 8.46
CA PRO A 258 -2.83 -5.20 8.18
C PRO A 258 -1.71 -4.16 8.34
N GLY A 259 -2.03 -2.88 8.10
CA GLY A 259 -1.11 -1.76 8.21
C GLY A 259 -1.45 -0.77 9.33
N THR A 260 -2.10 -1.23 10.40
CA THR A 260 -2.48 -0.40 11.55
C THR A 260 -1.25 0.25 12.17
N GLU A 261 -1.29 1.58 12.35
CA GLU A 261 -0.20 2.40 12.94
C GLU A 261 1.17 2.28 12.23
N VAL A 262 1.17 1.93 10.94
CA VAL A 262 2.40 1.81 10.15
C VAL A 262 3.05 3.19 9.90
N THR A 263 4.37 3.22 10.01
CA THR A 263 5.21 4.38 9.65
C THR A 263 6.23 4.01 8.58
N PRO A 264 6.78 4.99 7.82
CA PRO A 264 7.84 4.71 6.85
C PRO A 264 9.08 4.04 7.46
N ALA A 265 9.40 4.34 8.71
CA ALA A 265 10.52 3.73 9.44
C ALA A 265 10.30 2.23 9.68
N LEU A 266 9.07 1.81 9.99
CA LEU A 266 8.72 0.39 10.16
C LEU A 266 8.90 -0.39 8.85
N ALA A 267 8.53 0.23 7.73
CA ALA A 267 8.64 -0.37 6.40
C ALA A 267 10.09 -0.50 5.90
N GLU A 268 11.04 0.31 6.42
CA GLU A 268 12.46 0.25 6.04
C GLU A 268 13.06 -1.14 6.20
N ASN A 269 12.69 -1.83 7.28
CA ASN A 269 13.25 -3.13 7.63
C ASN A 269 12.70 -4.29 6.77
N ILE A 270 11.61 -4.09 6.04
CA ILE A 270 10.93 -5.17 5.30
C ILE A 270 10.74 -4.88 3.81
N SER A 271 10.94 -3.64 3.34
CA SER A 271 10.60 -3.27 1.95
C SER A 271 11.31 -4.16 0.94
N ASP A 272 12.58 -4.48 1.16
CA ASP A 272 13.40 -5.33 0.28
C ASP A 272 12.98 -6.80 0.27
N HIS A 273 12.14 -7.21 1.24
CA HIS A 273 11.71 -8.59 1.44
C HIS A 273 10.31 -8.88 0.92
N VAL A 274 9.55 -7.87 0.48
CA VAL A 274 8.14 -8.03 0.08
C VAL A 274 7.84 -7.29 -1.22
N ASN A 275 6.69 -7.60 -1.83
CA ASN A 275 6.24 -6.94 -3.05
C ASN A 275 5.21 -5.85 -2.78
N MET A 276 4.43 -5.99 -1.71
CA MET A 276 3.53 -4.96 -1.23
C MET A 276 3.25 -5.13 0.26
N TYR A 277 2.90 -4.03 0.93
CA TYR A 277 2.60 -4.04 2.36
C TYR A 277 1.59 -2.94 2.69
N ARG A 278 0.56 -3.28 3.45
CA ARG A 278 -0.49 -2.33 3.81
C ARG A 278 0.06 -1.24 4.73
N ILE A 279 -0.32 0.01 4.47
CA ILE A 279 0.14 1.17 5.26
C ILE A 279 -0.97 1.79 6.13
N THR A 280 -2.16 1.19 6.15
CA THR A 280 -3.31 1.59 6.97
C THR A 280 -4.01 0.36 7.56
N GLY A 281 -4.98 0.57 8.45
CA GLY A 281 -5.96 -0.47 8.79
C GLY A 281 -6.82 -0.85 7.58
N ASP A 282 -7.83 -1.72 7.81
CA ASP A 282 -8.86 -2.05 6.81
C ASP A 282 -9.54 -0.78 6.29
N ASP A 283 -9.50 -0.56 4.98
CA ASP A 283 -10.25 0.50 4.31
C ASP A 283 -11.67 0.04 4.01
N TRP A 284 -12.65 0.85 4.42
CA TRP A 284 -14.06 0.61 4.12
C TRP A 284 -14.70 1.83 3.45
N ASP A 285 -15.93 1.64 2.98
CA ASP A 285 -16.67 2.60 2.18
C ASP A 285 -17.28 3.76 3.00
N ASN A 286 -16.48 4.37 3.86
CA ASN A 286 -16.81 5.60 4.57
C ASN A 286 -15.73 6.67 4.38
N TRP A 287 -16.15 7.94 4.38
CA TRP A 287 -15.25 9.04 4.07
C TRP A 287 -14.08 9.21 5.05
N ASN A 288 -14.26 8.85 6.32
CA ASN A 288 -13.19 9.01 7.31
C ASN A 288 -12.00 8.11 6.96
N ASP A 289 -12.27 6.85 6.59
CA ASP A 289 -11.24 5.90 6.16
C ASP A 289 -10.52 6.45 4.93
N VAL A 290 -11.26 6.78 3.85
CA VAL A 290 -10.71 7.37 2.61
C VAL A 290 -9.86 8.61 2.90
N SER A 291 -10.34 9.52 3.74
CA SER A 291 -9.65 10.79 4.04
C SER A 291 -8.35 10.60 4.82
N SER A 292 -8.25 9.54 5.63
CA SER A 292 -7.07 9.24 6.45
C SER A 292 -5.85 8.88 5.60
N HIS A 293 -6.07 8.23 4.44
CA HIS A 293 -5.02 7.80 3.51
C HIS A 293 -4.19 8.96 2.97
N PHE A 294 -4.72 10.17 2.88
CA PHE A 294 -3.99 11.33 2.35
C PHE A 294 -2.74 11.66 3.17
N TYR A 295 -2.79 11.50 4.49
CA TYR A 295 -1.64 11.76 5.36
C TYR A 295 -0.60 10.66 5.22
N THR A 296 -1.03 9.40 5.28
CA THR A 296 -0.13 8.24 5.26
C THR A 296 0.53 8.06 3.89
N SER A 297 -0.23 8.17 2.79
CA SER A 297 0.34 8.13 1.44
C SER A 297 1.39 9.23 1.20
N SER A 298 1.14 10.45 1.70
CA SER A 298 2.08 11.57 1.60
C SER A 298 3.39 11.28 2.35
N SER A 299 3.33 10.71 3.56
CA SER A 299 4.52 10.38 4.35
C SER A 299 5.37 9.30 3.69
N PHE A 300 4.74 8.26 3.13
CA PHE A 300 5.42 7.21 2.38
C PHE A 300 6.03 7.69 1.06
N ALA A 301 5.36 8.61 0.35
CA ALA A 301 5.91 9.27 -0.83
C ALA A 301 7.14 10.12 -0.48
N ALA A 302 7.08 10.90 0.60
CA ALA A 302 8.19 11.72 1.08
C ALA A 302 9.41 10.87 1.50
N ALA A 303 9.15 9.71 2.09
CA ALA A 303 10.17 8.70 2.43
C ALA A 303 10.66 7.88 1.22
N LYS A 304 10.21 8.20 0.00
CA LYS A 304 10.61 7.53 -1.26
C LYS A 304 10.33 6.02 -1.25
N LYS A 305 9.25 5.60 -0.61
CA LYS A 305 8.86 4.19 -0.51
C LYS A 305 8.03 3.67 -1.69
N ILE A 306 7.50 4.56 -2.53
CA ILE A 306 6.70 4.17 -3.71
C ILE A 306 7.60 3.44 -4.73
N GLY A 307 7.35 2.14 -4.92
CA GLY A 307 8.11 1.31 -5.85
C GLY A 307 9.58 1.19 -5.44
N ALA A 308 9.86 1.02 -4.14
CA ALA A 308 11.21 0.74 -3.65
C ALA A 308 11.70 -0.64 -4.13
N THR A 309 12.95 -1.00 -3.83
CA THR A 309 13.42 -2.38 -4.03
C THR A 309 12.58 -3.33 -3.17
N GLY A 310 12.29 -4.52 -3.71
CA GLY A 310 11.46 -5.52 -3.06
C GLY A 310 11.84 -6.94 -3.47
N LEU A 311 11.05 -7.90 -3.01
CA LEU A 311 11.28 -9.33 -3.25
C LEU A 311 11.34 -9.65 -4.75
N ARG A 312 12.54 -9.99 -5.24
CA ARG A 312 12.81 -10.28 -6.66
C ARG A 312 12.31 -9.17 -7.61
N GLY A 313 12.18 -7.94 -7.13
CA GLY A 313 11.72 -6.81 -7.93
C GLY A 313 11.40 -5.56 -7.13
N ARG A 314 10.13 -5.10 -7.14
CA ARG A 314 9.72 -3.84 -6.49
C ARG A 314 8.75 -4.07 -5.34
N SER A 315 8.71 -3.09 -4.44
CA SER A 315 7.86 -3.04 -3.25
C SER A 315 6.93 -1.83 -3.28
N TRP A 316 5.64 -2.05 -3.03
CA TRP A 316 4.59 -1.02 -3.14
C TRP A 316 3.87 -0.80 -1.81
N PRO A 317 3.83 0.44 -1.29
CA PRO A 317 2.93 0.81 -0.20
C PRO A 317 1.48 0.59 -0.64
N ASP A 318 0.74 -0.20 0.13
CA ASP A 318 -0.63 -0.60 -0.19
C ASP A 318 -1.64 0.17 0.66
N LEU A 319 -2.51 0.93 -0.02
CA LEU A 319 -3.62 1.68 0.58
C LEU A 319 -4.87 0.81 0.77
N ASP A 320 -4.76 -0.50 0.57
CA ASP A 320 -5.85 -1.47 0.69
C ASP A 320 -6.80 -1.49 -0.53
N MET A 321 -7.79 -2.37 -0.45
CA MET A 321 -8.78 -2.63 -1.48
C MET A 321 -9.67 -1.42 -1.79
N LEU A 322 -10.34 -1.47 -2.94
CA LEU A 322 -11.33 -0.49 -3.37
C LEU A 322 -12.74 -1.02 -3.03
N PRO A 323 -13.39 -0.53 -1.96
CA PRO A 323 -14.69 -1.01 -1.49
C PRO A 323 -15.81 -0.39 -2.33
N PHE A 324 -15.85 -0.73 -3.62
CA PHE A 324 -16.79 -0.19 -4.61
C PHE A 324 -17.80 -1.26 -5.06
N GLY A 325 -18.97 -0.82 -5.53
CA GLY A 325 -19.99 -1.73 -6.07
C GLY A 325 -20.78 -2.45 -4.98
N TRP A 326 -20.93 -3.78 -5.10
CA TRP A 326 -21.75 -4.60 -4.21
C TRP A 326 -20.90 -5.30 -3.15
N LEU A 327 -21.19 -5.01 -1.88
CA LEU A 327 -20.35 -5.27 -0.71
C LEU A 327 -21.14 -5.96 0.41
N THR A 328 -20.42 -6.27 1.49
CA THR A 328 -20.95 -6.67 2.78
C THR A 328 -20.48 -5.73 3.90
N ASP A 329 -21.02 -5.89 5.11
CA ASP A 329 -20.53 -5.14 6.28
C ASP A 329 -19.30 -5.83 6.90
N PRO A 330 -18.40 -5.11 7.59
CA PRO A 330 -17.28 -5.75 8.28
C PRO A 330 -17.76 -6.83 9.26
N SER A 331 -17.00 -7.93 9.37
CA SER A 331 -17.21 -9.00 10.37
C SER A 331 -18.53 -9.78 10.30
N VAL A 332 -19.28 -9.69 9.21
CA VAL A 332 -20.48 -10.50 9.00
C VAL A 332 -20.16 -11.87 8.40
N ASN A 333 -21.01 -12.85 8.71
CA ASN A 333 -20.90 -14.23 8.22
C ASN A 333 -21.85 -14.51 7.03
N GLN A 334 -22.24 -13.49 6.29
CA GLN A 334 -23.10 -13.59 5.10
C GLN A 334 -22.88 -12.39 4.20
N GLY A 335 -23.07 -12.54 2.91
CA GLY A 335 -22.93 -11.44 1.96
C GLY A 335 -22.61 -11.94 0.56
N PRO A 336 -22.51 -11.03 -0.42
CA PRO A 336 -22.71 -9.58 -0.31
C PRO A 336 -24.19 -9.18 -0.23
N HIS A 337 -24.53 -8.06 0.44
CA HIS A 337 -25.93 -7.65 0.69
C HIS A 337 -26.22 -6.15 0.57
N ARG A 338 -25.23 -5.31 0.25
CA ARG A 338 -25.44 -3.86 0.14
C ARG A 338 -24.60 -3.23 -0.96
N LYS A 339 -24.95 -2.00 -1.34
CA LYS A 339 -24.08 -1.16 -2.18
C LYS A 339 -23.05 -0.43 -1.31
N CYS A 340 -21.97 -0.03 -1.97
CA CYS A 340 -21.02 0.98 -1.49
C CYS A 340 -21.75 2.26 -1.04
N ASN A 341 -21.37 2.77 0.13
CA ASN A 341 -21.87 3.98 0.76
C ASN A 341 -21.11 5.23 0.32
N LEU A 342 -19.95 5.09 -0.33
CA LEU A 342 -19.24 6.23 -0.93
C LEU A 342 -20.03 6.80 -2.11
N THR A 343 -20.16 8.12 -2.11
CA THR A 343 -20.68 8.86 -3.26
C THR A 343 -19.75 8.70 -4.47
N LEU A 344 -20.28 9.02 -5.66
CA LEU A 344 -19.48 8.96 -6.88
C LEU A 344 -18.23 9.86 -6.84
N ASP A 345 -18.33 11.04 -6.22
CA ASP A 345 -17.21 11.96 -6.07
C ASP A 345 -16.15 11.40 -5.11
N GLU A 346 -16.56 10.72 -4.04
CA GLU A 346 -15.66 10.04 -3.10
C GLU A 346 -14.95 8.83 -3.75
N GLN A 347 -15.67 8.01 -4.53
CA GLN A 347 -15.08 6.90 -5.29
C GLN A 347 -14.03 7.39 -6.30
N LYS A 348 -14.32 8.49 -7.02
CA LYS A 348 -13.36 9.15 -7.91
C LYS A 348 -12.15 9.66 -7.14
N THR A 349 -12.36 10.29 -5.99
CA THR A 349 -11.29 10.77 -5.10
C THR A 349 -10.38 9.65 -4.63
N GLN A 350 -10.95 8.53 -4.18
CA GLN A 350 -10.19 7.36 -3.74
C GLN A 350 -9.37 6.78 -4.90
N MET A 351 -9.99 6.52 -6.05
CA MET A 351 -9.30 5.99 -7.23
C MET A 351 -8.17 6.91 -7.71
N ALA A 352 -8.38 8.24 -7.68
CA ALA A 352 -7.37 9.22 -8.02
C ALA A 352 -6.20 9.22 -7.04
N LEU A 353 -6.46 9.15 -5.72
CA LEU A 353 -5.40 9.06 -4.71
C LEU A 353 -4.60 7.75 -4.86
N TRP A 354 -5.26 6.60 -5.00
CA TRP A 354 -4.59 5.29 -5.16
C TRP A 354 -3.70 5.29 -6.40
N SER A 355 -4.18 5.90 -7.49
CA SER A 355 -3.42 6.03 -8.72
C SER A 355 -2.22 6.94 -8.54
N MET A 356 -2.41 8.12 -7.92
CA MET A 356 -1.33 9.08 -7.66
C MET A 356 -0.31 8.54 -6.65
N ALA A 357 -0.71 7.76 -5.65
CA ALA A 357 0.19 7.11 -4.71
C ALA A 357 0.87 5.85 -5.30
N ARG A 358 0.41 5.40 -6.49
CA ARG A 358 0.80 4.13 -7.12
C ARG A 358 0.59 2.92 -6.21
N SER A 359 -0.50 2.94 -5.44
CA SER A 359 -0.95 1.78 -4.65
C SER A 359 -1.30 0.61 -5.57
N PRO A 360 -1.12 -0.64 -5.13
CA PRO A 360 -1.84 -1.76 -5.72
C PRO A 360 -3.35 -1.45 -5.84
N LEU A 361 -3.99 -1.95 -6.90
CA LEU A 361 -5.42 -1.73 -7.15
C LEU A 361 -6.17 -3.07 -7.06
N MET A 362 -6.69 -3.38 -5.88
CA MET A 362 -7.50 -4.57 -5.64
C MET A 362 -8.97 -4.17 -5.53
N TYR A 363 -9.81 -4.55 -6.48
CA TYR A 363 -11.26 -4.34 -6.40
C TYR A 363 -11.87 -5.30 -5.37
N GLY A 364 -12.70 -4.81 -4.44
CA GLY A 364 -13.29 -5.64 -3.38
C GLY A 364 -14.74 -6.09 -3.63
N GLY A 365 -15.45 -5.43 -4.53
CA GLY A 365 -16.87 -5.71 -4.79
C GLY A 365 -17.14 -6.99 -5.57
N ASP A 366 -18.40 -7.43 -5.54
CA ASP A 366 -18.86 -8.57 -6.35
C ASP A 366 -19.00 -8.17 -7.82
N LEU A 367 -18.09 -8.65 -8.66
CA LEU A 367 -18.02 -8.36 -10.10
C LEU A 367 -19.26 -8.81 -10.86
N ARG A 368 -20.03 -9.77 -10.33
CA ARG A 368 -21.32 -10.21 -10.91
C ARG A 368 -22.35 -9.08 -10.93
N LEU A 369 -22.17 -8.08 -10.08
CA LEU A 369 -23.04 -6.91 -9.93
C LEU A 369 -22.30 -5.60 -10.26
N LEU A 370 -21.18 -5.68 -10.99
CA LEU A 370 -20.42 -4.51 -11.43
C LEU A 370 -21.21 -3.67 -12.43
N ASP A 371 -21.54 -2.44 -12.05
CA ASP A 371 -22.19 -1.46 -12.91
C ASP A 371 -21.20 -0.64 -13.75
N ASP A 372 -21.70 -0.04 -14.83
CA ASP A 372 -20.91 0.72 -15.79
C ASP A 372 -20.25 1.96 -15.19
N SER A 373 -20.88 2.57 -14.16
CA SER A 373 -20.32 3.75 -13.50
C SER A 373 -19.07 3.35 -12.72
N THR A 374 -19.15 2.33 -11.88
CA THR A 374 -17.98 1.82 -11.15
C THR A 374 -16.92 1.28 -12.11
N LEU A 375 -17.31 0.54 -13.15
CA LEU A 375 -16.39 0.06 -14.19
C LEU A 375 -15.60 1.23 -14.80
N SER A 376 -16.27 2.31 -15.19
CA SER A 376 -15.61 3.48 -15.82
C SER A 376 -14.56 4.17 -14.93
N ILE A 377 -14.73 4.10 -13.59
CA ILE A 377 -13.79 4.66 -12.63
C ILE A 377 -12.55 3.78 -12.54
N ILE A 378 -12.74 2.48 -12.30
CA ILE A 378 -11.64 1.52 -12.10
C ILE A 378 -10.91 1.21 -13.40
N THR A 379 -11.52 1.42 -14.57
CA THR A 379 -10.85 1.24 -15.88
C THR A 379 -10.44 2.56 -16.55
N ASN A 380 -10.43 3.69 -15.83
CA ASN A 380 -10.03 4.97 -16.43
C ASN A 380 -8.57 4.90 -16.94
N PRO A 381 -8.34 5.04 -18.27
CA PRO A 381 -7.03 4.76 -18.86
C PRO A 381 -5.93 5.71 -18.36
N THR A 382 -6.27 6.96 -18.07
CA THR A 382 -5.29 7.93 -17.56
C THR A 382 -4.89 7.61 -16.12
N LEU A 383 -5.85 7.25 -15.25
CA LEU A 383 -5.53 6.85 -13.87
C LEU A 383 -4.72 5.56 -13.83
N LEU A 384 -5.07 4.58 -14.64
CA LEU A 384 -4.29 3.35 -14.77
C LEU A 384 -2.89 3.61 -15.33
N LYS A 385 -2.74 4.57 -16.26
CA LYS A 385 -1.42 4.98 -16.75
C LYS A 385 -0.60 5.68 -15.65
N ILE A 386 -1.21 6.55 -14.85
CA ILE A 386 -0.55 7.17 -13.68
C ILE A 386 -0.05 6.07 -12.74
N ASN A 387 -0.93 5.16 -12.33
CA ASN A 387 -0.63 4.10 -11.38
C ASN A 387 0.57 3.21 -11.81
N HIS A 388 0.65 2.82 -13.09
CA HIS A 388 1.74 1.95 -13.58
C HIS A 388 2.98 2.69 -14.07
N HIS A 389 2.84 3.84 -14.72
CA HIS A 389 3.92 4.38 -15.55
C HIS A 389 4.43 5.75 -15.11
N SER A 390 3.76 6.40 -14.16
CA SER A 390 4.25 7.68 -13.63
C SER A 390 5.40 7.53 -12.64
N LYS A 391 6.15 8.61 -12.43
CA LYS A 391 7.30 8.68 -11.53
C LYS A 391 7.27 9.97 -10.72
N ASN A 392 8.03 10.01 -9.63
CA ASN A 392 8.15 11.16 -8.73
C ASN A 392 6.78 11.61 -8.17
N ASN A 393 5.93 10.64 -7.89
CA ASN A 393 4.62 10.84 -7.31
C ASN A 393 4.75 11.37 -5.89
N MET A 394 4.14 12.52 -5.60
CA MET A 394 4.20 13.13 -4.28
C MET A 394 3.10 14.16 -4.07
N GLU A 395 2.85 14.48 -2.80
CA GLU A 395 2.00 15.60 -2.42
C GLU A 395 2.59 16.93 -2.91
N PHE A 396 1.76 17.73 -3.58
CA PHE A 396 2.10 19.01 -4.15
C PHE A 396 1.63 20.14 -3.22
N ARG A 397 2.58 20.74 -2.49
CA ARG A 397 2.29 21.74 -1.44
C ARG A 397 1.98 23.16 -1.97
N TYR A 398 2.21 23.46 -3.25
CA TYR A 398 2.02 24.79 -3.83
C TYR A 398 0.62 24.99 -4.44
N VAL A 399 -0.42 24.86 -3.62
CA VAL A 399 -1.82 25.04 -4.05
C VAL A 399 -2.49 26.18 -3.27
N TYR A 400 -3.11 27.08 -4.03
CA TYR A 400 -3.97 28.13 -3.49
C TYR A 400 -5.40 27.63 -3.50
N SER A 401 -6.16 27.90 -2.44
CA SER A 401 -7.56 27.50 -2.40
C SER A 401 -8.47 28.51 -1.71
N GLU A 402 -9.69 28.62 -2.21
CA GLU A 402 -10.73 29.54 -1.73
C GLU A 402 -12.06 28.79 -1.63
N ARG A 403 -12.77 28.93 -0.49
CA ARG A 403 -14.12 28.38 -0.34
C ARG A 403 -15.09 29.18 -1.19
N THR A 404 -15.98 28.52 -1.91
CA THR A 404 -17.02 29.19 -2.69
C THR A 404 -18.20 29.51 -1.78
N SER A 405 -18.25 30.70 -1.17
CA SER A 405 -19.46 31.19 -0.48
C SER A 405 -20.03 32.43 -1.17
N ASN A 406 -21.34 32.42 -1.44
CA ASN A 406 -22.10 33.62 -1.81
C ASN A 406 -22.08 34.62 -0.65
N LYS A 407 -21.21 35.62 -0.74
CA LYS A 407 -21.42 37.01 -0.29
C LYS A 407 -20.27 37.84 -0.83
N GLU A 408 -20.61 38.76 -1.73
CA GLU A 408 -19.75 39.86 -2.16
C GLU A 408 -19.16 40.53 -0.93
N HIS A 409 -17.84 40.73 -0.88
CA HIS A 409 -17.22 41.94 -0.33
C HIS A 409 -15.98 42.22 -1.20
N SER A 410 -15.97 43.39 -1.80
CA SER A 410 -14.94 43.91 -2.69
C SER A 410 -13.63 44.16 -1.95
N GLY A 411 -12.53 43.80 -2.58
CA GLY A 411 -11.19 44.11 -2.10
C GLY A 411 -10.14 43.63 -3.09
N HIS A 412 -9.73 44.51 -4.01
CA HIS A 412 -8.46 44.34 -4.73
C HIS A 412 -7.33 44.25 -3.72
N PHE A 413 -6.41 43.29 -3.84
CA PHE A 413 -4.97 43.54 -3.66
C PHE A 413 -4.13 42.38 -4.22
N THR A 414 -3.04 42.77 -4.87
CA THR A 414 -2.08 41.95 -5.60
C THR A 414 -1.22 41.08 -4.68
N SER A 415 -1.10 39.80 -5.02
CA SER A 415 -0.11 38.87 -4.45
C SER A 415 1.31 39.27 -4.86
N ARG A 416 2.17 39.55 -3.88
CA ARG A 416 3.62 39.35 -3.94
C ARG A 416 4.16 38.96 -2.56
N TYR A 417 4.84 37.81 -2.54
CA TYR A 417 5.67 37.15 -1.51
C TYR A 417 6.03 37.93 -0.21
N HIS A 418 5.86 37.29 0.95
CA HIS A 418 6.93 36.68 1.79
C HIS A 418 6.33 36.20 3.14
N VAL A 419 6.65 34.97 3.58
CA VAL A 419 6.32 34.49 4.94
C VAL A 419 7.24 35.20 5.92
N HIS A 420 6.68 36.17 6.64
CA HIS A 420 7.30 36.77 7.81
C HIS A 420 6.57 36.30 9.06
N LEU A 421 7.27 35.61 9.98
CA LEU A 421 6.84 35.56 11.38
C LEU A 421 7.22 36.89 12.03
N ALA A 422 6.43 37.92 11.76
CA ALA A 422 6.39 39.16 12.52
C ALA A 422 4.94 39.38 12.95
N LYS A 423 4.76 39.82 14.20
CA LYS A 423 3.49 40.08 14.88
C LYS A 423 2.36 40.51 13.91
N ASN A 424 1.24 39.76 13.96
CA ASN A 424 -0.04 39.92 13.28
C ASN A 424 -0.13 39.41 11.82
N ASP A 425 -0.51 38.15 11.65
CA ASP A 425 -1.92 37.75 11.45
C ASP A 425 -2.04 36.21 11.35
N GLY A 426 -2.75 35.60 12.30
CA GLY A 426 -3.43 34.32 12.08
C GLY A 426 -2.82 33.02 12.64
N MET A 427 -1.51 32.81 12.77
CA MET A 427 -0.95 31.54 13.30
C MET A 427 -0.38 31.67 14.72
N PHE A 428 -0.78 30.77 15.63
CA PHE A 428 -0.36 30.71 17.03
C PHE A 428 0.26 29.35 17.33
N VAL A 429 1.46 29.32 17.91
CA VAL A 429 1.98 28.08 18.52
C VAL A 429 1.32 27.95 19.90
N SER A 430 0.76 26.80 20.24
CA SER A 430 0.17 26.56 21.56
C SER A 430 0.72 25.28 22.19
N LEU A 431 0.48 25.10 23.49
CA LEU A 431 0.90 23.92 24.24
C LEU A 431 -0.35 23.12 24.62
N THR A 432 -0.32 21.82 24.35
CA THR A 432 -1.44 20.91 24.65
C THR A 432 -0.93 19.61 25.29
N ALA A 433 -1.83 18.83 25.85
CA ALA A 433 -1.51 17.47 26.27
C ALA A 433 -1.15 16.63 25.04
N CYS A 434 -0.13 15.78 25.13
CA CYS A 434 0.32 14.97 23.99
C CYS A 434 -0.69 13.91 23.53
N SER A 435 -1.70 13.62 24.34
CA SER A 435 -2.84 12.77 23.98
C SER A 435 -3.95 13.50 23.23
N ASN A 436 -3.80 14.81 22.96
CA ASN A 436 -4.80 15.60 22.25
C ASN A 436 -4.57 15.48 20.73
N ASP A 437 -5.64 15.25 19.97
CA ASP A 437 -5.60 15.09 18.51
C ASP A 437 -4.99 16.29 17.78
N THR A 438 -5.00 17.48 18.41
CA THR A 438 -4.36 18.69 17.89
C THR A 438 -2.84 18.74 18.10
N ALA A 439 -2.24 17.79 18.83
CA ALA A 439 -0.79 17.71 19.05
C ALA A 439 -0.01 17.22 17.81
N ASN A 440 -0.71 16.86 16.73
CA ASN A 440 -0.12 16.31 15.53
C ASN A 440 0.55 17.39 14.65
N GLY A 441 1.76 17.09 14.18
CA GLY A 441 2.37 17.76 13.04
C GLY A 441 3.52 18.70 13.38
N TRP A 442 4.73 18.14 13.40
CA TRP A 442 5.95 18.90 13.12
C TRP A 442 6.82 18.10 12.14
N ASP A 443 7.12 18.71 10.99
CA ASP A 443 7.95 18.14 9.93
C ASP A 443 9.39 18.67 10.15
N ILE A 444 10.26 17.90 10.81
CA ILE A 444 11.67 18.30 10.99
C ILE A 444 12.45 17.86 9.76
N MET A 445 12.84 18.82 8.91
CA MET A 445 13.92 18.60 7.95
C MET A 445 15.25 18.61 8.68
N ILE A 446 15.86 17.43 8.88
CA ILE A 446 17.27 17.33 9.28
C ILE A 446 18.12 17.74 8.08
N MET A 447 18.71 18.93 8.15
CA MET A 447 19.73 19.36 7.20
C MET A 447 21.09 18.84 7.69
N ASP A 448 21.53 17.76 7.06
CA ASP A 448 22.88 17.17 7.09
C ASP A 448 23.39 16.50 8.39
N ASN A 449 24.05 15.35 8.16
CA ASN A 449 24.87 14.49 9.01
C ASN A 449 25.29 15.05 10.38
N MET A 450 24.52 14.75 11.43
CA MET A 450 25.08 14.57 12.77
C MET A 450 24.31 13.46 13.50
N GLU A 451 25.01 12.37 13.79
CA GLU A 451 24.58 11.35 14.74
C GLU A 451 24.34 12.01 16.12
N HIS A 452 23.22 11.65 16.74
CA HIS A 452 22.87 11.89 18.14
C HIS A 452 22.82 13.35 18.63
N GLN A 453 21.71 14.05 18.36
CA GLN A 453 21.15 14.98 19.35
C GLN A 453 19.63 14.87 19.40
N SER A 454 19.09 14.33 20.49
CA SER A 454 17.66 14.08 20.71
C SER A 454 16.87 15.31 21.18
N LYS A 455 17.52 16.47 21.34
CA LYS A 455 16.95 17.70 21.90
C LYS A 455 17.22 18.92 21.04
N PHE A 456 16.20 19.72 20.78
CA PHE A 456 16.26 20.92 19.95
C PHE A 456 15.63 22.12 20.64
N HIS A 457 16.06 23.33 20.28
CA HIS A 457 15.34 24.56 20.59
C HIS A 457 14.31 24.85 19.49
N LEU A 458 13.13 25.38 19.87
CA LEU A 458 12.16 25.88 18.90
C LEU A 458 12.27 27.40 18.79
N SER A 459 12.94 27.88 17.74
CA SER A 459 13.21 29.31 17.50
C SER A 459 12.32 29.90 16.40
N VAL A 460 11.92 31.16 16.55
CA VAL A 460 11.22 31.91 15.48
C VAL A 460 12.26 32.49 14.52
N ARG A 461 12.23 32.07 13.24
CA ARG A 461 13.28 32.35 12.23
C ARG A 461 13.54 33.85 11.94
N ASN A 462 12.64 34.75 12.35
CA ASN A 462 12.70 36.18 12.05
C ASN A 462 13.01 37.10 13.24
N THR A 463 13.15 36.57 14.46
CA THR A 463 13.36 37.43 15.64
C THR A 463 14.76 37.38 16.21
N GLY A 464 15.65 36.52 15.71
CA GLY A 464 17.06 36.46 16.13
C GLY A 464 17.21 36.42 17.65
N ASP A 465 17.26 35.20 18.21
CA ASP A 465 17.54 34.91 19.64
C ASP A 465 16.33 34.74 20.57
N THR A 466 15.12 34.44 20.07
CA THR A 466 13.99 34.03 20.94
C THR A 466 13.53 32.59 20.71
N CYS A 467 13.44 31.84 21.80
CA CYS A 467 13.08 30.42 21.85
C CYS A 467 11.78 30.22 22.65
N LEU A 468 11.01 29.19 22.29
CA LEU A 468 9.76 28.83 22.97
C LEU A 468 10.04 28.22 24.35
N ASP A 469 9.49 28.81 25.40
CA ASP A 469 9.49 28.27 26.76
C ASP A 469 8.29 27.33 26.99
N ALA A 470 8.57 26.14 27.51
CA ALA A 470 7.58 25.15 27.91
C ALA A 470 6.96 25.42 29.30
N SER A 471 7.06 26.65 29.83
CA SER A 471 6.56 26.98 31.17
C SER A 471 5.07 27.35 31.14
N ALA A 472 4.22 26.47 31.65
CA ALA A 472 2.85 26.82 32.03
C ALA A 472 2.90 27.66 33.32
N GLY A 473 2.87 28.99 33.20
CA GLY A 473 2.85 29.88 34.35
C GLY A 473 1.54 29.80 35.15
N ARG A 474 1.60 29.13 36.32
CA ARG A 474 0.61 29.06 37.43
C ARG A 474 -0.77 28.47 37.09
N ARG A 475 -1.40 27.83 38.09
CA ARG A 475 -2.80 27.36 38.07
C ARG A 475 -3.71 28.47 37.53
N ARG A 476 -4.28 28.26 36.33
CA ARG A 476 -5.26 29.17 35.70
C ARG A 476 -6.57 28.42 35.47
N THR A 477 -7.67 29.10 35.75
CA THR A 477 -9.04 28.61 35.59
C THR A 477 -9.47 28.67 34.12
N ALA A 478 -10.54 27.95 33.76
CA ALA A 478 -11.01 27.66 32.39
C ALA A 478 -11.39 28.86 31.50
N SER A 479 -11.04 30.10 31.87
CA SER A 479 -11.38 31.33 31.14
C SER A 479 -10.18 32.16 30.66
N GLU A 480 -8.93 31.70 30.80
CA GLU A 480 -7.74 32.42 30.31
C GLU A 480 -7.08 31.69 29.14
N ASN A 481 -7.37 32.12 27.91
CA ASN A 481 -6.85 31.50 26.68
C ASN A 481 -5.46 32.02 26.26
N ARG A 482 -4.52 31.07 26.17
CA ARG A 482 -3.46 30.85 25.14
C ARG A 482 -2.55 32.01 24.74
N PHE A 483 -1.37 32.10 25.37
CA PHE A 483 -0.16 32.58 24.69
C PHE A 483 1.09 31.78 25.12
N PRO A 484 1.90 31.27 24.17
CA PRO A 484 3.23 30.73 24.46
C PRO A 484 4.16 31.84 24.99
N MET A 485 5.02 31.51 25.96
CA MET A 485 6.10 32.40 26.39
C MET A 485 7.31 32.19 25.48
N PHE A 486 7.84 33.29 24.93
CA PHE A 486 9.13 33.29 24.24
C PHE A 486 10.11 34.10 25.08
N SER A 487 11.30 33.55 25.29
CA SER A 487 12.40 34.25 25.96
C SER A 487 13.71 34.06 25.19
N ALA A 488 14.78 34.71 25.63
CA ALA A 488 16.08 34.58 25.01
C ALA A 488 16.50 33.11 24.94
N CYS A 489 17.02 32.66 23.80
CA CYS A 489 17.48 31.30 23.62
C CYS A 489 18.61 30.97 24.60
N MET A 490 18.36 30.05 25.52
CA MET A 490 19.30 29.54 26.51
C MET A 490 19.19 28.02 26.57
N TRP A 491 20.31 27.32 26.67
CA TRP A 491 20.36 25.86 26.85
C TRP A 491 19.88 25.44 28.25
N HIS A 492 18.60 25.67 28.53
CA HIS A 492 17.95 25.41 29.80
C HIS A 492 16.77 24.47 29.57
N ALA A 493 16.50 23.56 30.52
CA ALA A 493 15.49 22.50 30.37
C ALA A 493 14.09 22.99 29.93
N LYS A 494 13.73 24.24 30.26
CA LYS A 494 12.48 24.90 29.87
C LYS A 494 12.33 25.17 28.36
N GLN A 495 13.42 25.17 27.60
CA GLN A 495 13.44 25.45 26.16
C GLN A 495 13.83 24.24 25.32
N MET A 496 14.00 23.07 25.96
CA MET A 496 14.40 21.84 25.29
C MET A 496 13.18 21.04 24.85
N TRP A 497 13.15 20.68 23.57
CA TRP A 497 12.09 19.91 22.93
C TRP A 497 12.65 18.64 22.29
N GLU A 498 11.90 17.54 22.39
CA GLU A 498 12.27 16.22 21.89
C GLU A 498 11.14 15.65 21.05
N LEU A 499 11.47 14.86 20.03
CA LEU A 499 10.48 14.05 19.33
C LEU A 499 10.19 12.78 20.14
N ASN A 500 8.92 12.53 20.46
CA ASN A 500 8.51 11.24 21.01
C ASN A 500 8.32 10.19 19.90
N ALA A 501 8.09 8.94 20.30
CA ALA A 501 7.84 7.82 19.39
C ALA A 501 6.62 8.03 18.46
N ASN A 502 5.71 8.94 18.82
CA ASN A 502 4.51 9.26 18.06
C ASN A 502 4.71 10.47 17.12
N GLY A 503 5.94 10.99 17.00
CA GLY A 503 6.26 12.13 16.14
C GLY A 503 5.83 13.50 16.69
N HIS A 504 5.49 13.61 17.97
CA HIS A 504 5.15 14.88 18.61
C HIS A 504 6.39 15.55 19.20
N LEU A 505 6.46 16.88 19.13
CA LEU A 505 7.48 17.68 19.81
C LEU A 505 7.06 17.90 21.27
N VAL A 506 7.67 17.15 22.19
CA VAL A 506 7.41 17.14 23.63
C VAL A 506 8.49 17.91 24.39
N SER A 507 8.10 18.69 25.39
CA SER A 507 9.07 19.21 26.36
C SER A 507 9.27 18.24 27.52
N SER A 508 10.52 17.80 27.74
CA SER A 508 10.91 16.99 28.91
C SER A 508 10.76 17.72 30.26
N TYR A 509 10.60 19.05 30.24
CA TYR A 509 10.40 19.86 31.44
C TYR A 509 8.94 19.94 31.89
N SER A 510 7.99 20.08 30.95
CA SER A 510 6.56 20.24 31.28
C SER A 510 5.67 19.05 30.90
N GLY A 511 6.17 18.12 30.08
CA GLY A 511 5.39 17.01 29.53
C GLY A 511 4.36 17.42 28.48
N LEU A 512 4.35 18.68 28.05
CA LEU A 512 3.41 19.20 27.05
C LEU A 512 3.98 19.10 25.63
N CYS A 513 3.08 18.96 24.66
CA CYS A 513 3.37 18.95 23.25
C CYS A 513 3.16 20.34 22.63
N ALA A 514 4.08 20.77 21.76
CA ALA A 514 3.91 21.97 20.95
C ALA A 514 2.93 21.67 19.80
N THR A 515 2.04 22.60 19.49
CA THR A 515 1.11 22.55 18.35
C THR A 515 1.00 23.92 17.68
N VAL A 516 0.51 23.97 16.44
CA VAL A 516 0.30 25.19 15.66
C VAL A 516 -1.17 25.32 15.28
N GLU A 517 -1.82 26.41 15.70
CA GLU A 517 -3.22 26.69 15.45
C GLU A 517 -3.38 27.96 14.59
N SER A 518 -4.22 27.91 13.56
CA SER A 518 -4.65 29.10 12.81
C SER A 518 -5.93 29.68 13.44
N ARG A 519 -5.94 30.97 13.79
CA ARG A 519 -7.06 31.67 14.44
C ARG A 519 -8.13 32.17 13.46
N ASP A 520 -7.88 32.10 12.17
CA ASP A 520 -8.93 32.24 11.16
C ASP A 520 -9.13 30.90 10.46
N GLY A 521 -10.39 30.51 10.26
CA GLY A 521 -10.83 29.38 9.44
C GLY A 521 -10.51 29.52 7.94
N ARG A 522 -9.38 30.15 7.60
CA ARG A 522 -8.74 30.24 6.28
C ARG A 522 -7.36 29.56 6.30
N GLY A 523 -7.29 28.37 6.89
CA GLY A 523 -6.21 27.43 6.62
C GLY A 523 -6.47 26.67 5.32
N THR A 524 -5.44 26.02 4.78
CA THR A 524 -5.54 24.93 3.79
C THR A 524 -6.23 23.68 4.37
N SER A 525 -7.12 23.82 5.36
CA SER A 525 -7.89 22.70 5.90
C SER A 525 -8.74 22.15 4.75
N GLY A 526 -8.49 20.89 4.38
CA GLY A 526 -9.21 20.16 3.35
C GLY A 526 -8.67 20.26 1.93
N ALA A 527 -7.84 21.24 1.58
CA ALA A 527 -7.31 21.37 0.21
C ALA A 527 -5.99 20.59 0.05
N ARG A 528 -5.96 19.54 -0.78
CA ARG A 528 -4.75 18.77 -1.08
C ARG A 528 -4.50 18.63 -2.56
N ALA A 529 -3.26 18.40 -2.93
CA ALA A 529 -2.91 18.10 -4.31
C ALA A 529 -1.76 17.13 -4.41
N TRP A 530 -1.71 16.40 -5.52
CA TRP A 530 -0.61 15.52 -5.87
C TRP A 530 -0.09 15.84 -7.26
N VAL A 531 1.19 15.57 -7.48
CA VAL A 531 1.83 15.69 -8.78
C VAL A 531 2.60 14.41 -9.12
N ALA A 532 2.65 14.07 -10.40
CA ALA A 532 3.49 12.99 -10.92
C ALA A 532 3.99 13.32 -12.34
N ALA A 533 5.09 12.70 -12.75
CA ALA A 533 5.62 12.81 -14.11
C ALA A 533 5.29 11.55 -14.91
N GLY A 534 4.72 11.71 -16.10
CA GLY A 534 4.52 10.65 -17.08
C GLY A 534 5.83 10.23 -17.77
N SER A 535 5.81 9.05 -18.37
CA SER A 535 6.98 8.46 -19.06
C SER A 535 7.36 9.18 -20.35
N ASN A 536 6.42 9.86 -21.02
CA ASN A 536 6.67 10.53 -22.31
C ASN A 536 6.77 12.05 -22.19
N GLY A 537 6.89 12.57 -20.96
CA GLY A 537 6.94 14.00 -20.73
C GLY A 537 5.64 14.60 -20.17
N GLU A 538 4.57 13.83 -20.01
CA GLU A 538 3.33 14.31 -19.42
C GLU A 538 3.54 14.72 -17.95
N ILE A 539 2.70 15.63 -17.46
CA ILE A 539 2.62 16.00 -16.05
C ILE A 539 1.21 15.74 -15.58
N TYR A 540 1.08 15.02 -14.47
CA TYR A 540 -0.21 14.76 -13.84
C TYR A 540 -0.35 15.65 -12.60
N LEU A 541 -1.47 16.36 -12.50
CA LEU A 541 -1.84 17.17 -11.33
C LEU A 541 -3.22 16.72 -10.86
N ALA A 542 -3.35 16.34 -9.60
CA ALA A 542 -4.62 16.02 -8.98
C ALA A 542 -4.93 17.03 -7.87
N PHE A 543 -6.12 17.62 -7.89
CA PHE A 543 -6.69 18.41 -6.80
C PHE A 543 -7.69 17.56 -6.02
N PHE A 544 -7.69 17.70 -4.70
CA PHE A 544 -8.56 16.99 -3.79
C PHE A 544 -9.15 17.97 -2.79
N ASN A 545 -10.46 17.94 -2.65
CA ASN A 545 -11.17 18.74 -1.65
C ASN A 545 -11.74 17.82 -0.59
N LEU A 546 -11.11 17.78 0.58
CA LEU A 546 -11.51 16.94 1.70
C LEU A 546 -12.59 17.58 2.59
N ASP A 547 -13.01 18.81 2.30
CA ASP A 547 -14.08 19.46 3.04
C ASP A 547 -15.46 19.09 2.50
N SER A 548 -16.47 19.31 3.34
CA SER A 548 -17.89 19.17 3.00
C SER A 548 -18.48 20.32 2.15
N THR A 549 -17.64 21.25 1.68
CA THR A 549 -18.05 22.39 0.85
C THR A 549 -17.17 22.54 -0.37
N SER A 550 -17.73 22.96 -1.51
CA SER A 550 -16.96 23.17 -2.74
C SER A 550 -15.84 24.20 -2.54
N ARG A 551 -14.74 23.96 -3.25
CA ARG A 551 -13.52 24.74 -3.11
C ARG A 551 -12.91 25.04 -4.46
N LYS A 552 -12.59 26.30 -4.73
CA LYS A 552 -11.78 26.67 -5.88
C LYS A 552 -10.32 26.40 -5.53
N MET A 553 -9.63 25.62 -6.34
CA MET A 553 -8.23 25.23 -6.18
C MET A 553 -7.44 25.69 -7.38
N THR A 554 -6.24 26.22 -7.14
CA THR A 554 -5.38 26.81 -8.15
C THR A 554 -3.92 26.43 -7.94
N ALA A 555 -3.24 26.03 -9.01
CA ALA A 555 -1.81 25.75 -9.04
C ALA A 555 -1.13 26.51 -10.18
N ARG A 556 0.12 26.92 -9.98
CA ARG A 556 0.92 27.59 -11.01
C ARG A 556 1.80 26.59 -11.76
N ILE A 557 1.86 26.72 -13.08
CA ILE A 557 2.75 25.89 -13.92
C ILE A 557 4.22 26.03 -13.51
N SER A 558 4.62 27.24 -13.09
CA SER A 558 5.98 27.52 -12.62
C SER A 558 6.35 26.73 -11.37
N ASP A 559 5.39 26.41 -10.49
CA ASP A 559 5.64 25.62 -9.29
C ASP A 559 5.67 24.12 -9.61
N LEU A 560 4.87 23.65 -10.58
CA LEU A 560 4.97 22.28 -11.11
C LEU A 560 6.35 22.01 -11.72
N ALA A 561 6.89 22.96 -12.50
CA ALA A 561 8.21 22.85 -13.12
C ALA A 561 9.34 22.67 -12.09
N LYS A 562 9.26 23.39 -10.96
CA LYS A 562 10.23 23.31 -9.86
C LYS A 562 10.23 21.93 -9.22
N VAL A 563 9.05 21.40 -8.90
CA VAL A 563 8.91 20.12 -8.18
C VAL A 563 9.36 18.95 -9.05
N LEU A 564 9.08 18.99 -10.36
CA LEU A 564 9.47 17.93 -11.29
C LEU A 564 10.91 18.05 -11.83
N ARG A 565 11.71 18.99 -11.31
CA ARG A 565 13.13 19.23 -11.69
C ARG A 565 13.35 19.36 -13.20
N ARG A 566 12.39 19.95 -13.93
CA ARG A 566 12.53 20.20 -15.38
C ARG A 566 13.06 21.61 -15.62
N THR A 567 14.18 21.70 -16.34
CA THR A 567 14.96 22.94 -16.52
C THR A 567 14.25 24.03 -17.33
N SER A 568 13.25 23.69 -18.17
CA SER A 568 12.25 24.67 -18.64
C SER A 568 11.02 23.98 -19.23
N LEU A 569 9.83 24.21 -18.68
CA LEU A 569 8.59 23.97 -19.40
C LEU A 569 8.37 25.15 -20.36
N ARG A 570 8.10 24.89 -21.64
CA ARG A 570 7.71 25.94 -22.59
C ARG A 570 6.28 26.39 -22.27
N LYS A 571 6.16 27.28 -21.29
CA LYS A 571 4.89 27.72 -20.67
C LYS A 571 3.78 28.11 -21.64
N HIS A 572 4.14 28.60 -22.83
CA HIS A 572 3.20 29.10 -23.85
C HIS A 572 2.66 28.02 -24.80
N LEU A 573 3.10 26.76 -24.64
CA LEU A 573 2.73 25.62 -25.49
C LEU A 573 2.01 24.51 -24.72
N CYS A 574 1.68 24.75 -23.45
CA CYS A 574 1.06 23.73 -22.62
C CYS A 574 -0.46 23.60 -22.91
N SER A 575 -0.92 22.38 -23.14
CA SER A 575 -2.34 22.01 -23.12
C SER A 575 -2.64 21.14 -21.92
N PHE A 576 -3.85 21.24 -21.36
CA PHE A 576 -4.27 20.34 -20.29
C PHE A 576 -5.65 19.77 -20.54
N THR A 577 -5.82 18.51 -20.14
CA THR A 577 -7.06 17.74 -20.26
C THR A 577 -7.52 17.36 -18.87
N GLU A 578 -8.77 17.67 -18.53
CA GLU A 578 -9.39 17.20 -17.29
C GLU A 578 -9.89 15.76 -17.49
N VAL A 579 -9.40 14.84 -16.65
CA VAL A 579 -9.47 13.38 -16.87
C VAL A 579 -10.89 12.83 -16.74
N TRP A 580 -11.74 13.39 -15.88
CA TRP A 580 -13.09 12.87 -15.67
C TRP A 580 -14.07 13.29 -16.77
N SER A 581 -13.97 14.52 -17.26
CA SER A 581 -14.85 15.09 -18.29
C SER A 581 -14.28 14.98 -19.70
N GLY A 582 -12.98 14.68 -19.85
CA GLY A 582 -12.27 14.69 -21.13
C GLY A 582 -12.11 16.09 -21.74
N LYS A 583 -12.44 17.15 -21.00
CA LYS A 583 -12.44 18.51 -21.52
C LYS A 583 -11.01 19.03 -21.66
N ASN A 584 -10.68 19.48 -22.86
CA ASN A 584 -9.40 20.11 -23.17
C ASN A 584 -9.45 21.62 -22.92
N PHE A 585 -8.34 22.15 -22.44
CA PHE A 585 -8.16 23.57 -22.16
C PHE A 585 -6.78 24.02 -22.67
N SER A 586 -6.73 25.19 -23.31
CA SER A 586 -5.49 25.87 -23.64
C SER A 586 -5.06 26.77 -22.48
N LEU A 587 -3.80 26.67 -22.04
CA LEU A 587 -3.27 27.53 -20.98
C LEU A 587 -3.09 28.95 -21.51
N THR A 588 -4.07 29.81 -21.20
CA THR A 588 -3.97 31.24 -21.50
C THR A 588 -3.34 32.05 -20.37
N LYS A 589 -3.18 31.47 -19.16
CA LYS A 589 -2.91 32.24 -17.93
C LYS A 589 -1.95 31.58 -16.91
N GLU A 590 -0.86 30.91 -17.30
CA GLU A 590 0.20 30.31 -16.40
C GLU A 590 -0.28 29.49 -15.16
N GLU A 591 -1.58 29.27 -14.99
CA GLU A 591 -2.24 28.75 -13.80
C GLU A 591 -3.35 27.76 -14.23
N ILE A 592 -3.50 26.70 -13.46
CA ILE A 592 -4.59 25.73 -13.58
C ILE A 592 -5.50 25.97 -12.39
N SER A 593 -6.77 26.29 -12.65
CA SER A 593 -7.76 26.60 -11.62
C SER A 593 -9.06 25.88 -11.88
N ALA A 594 -9.63 25.28 -10.85
CA ALA A 594 -10.91 24.59 -10.94
C ALA A 594 -11.69 24.62 -9.62
N VAL A 595 -13.01 24.48 -9.70
CA VAL A 595 -13.88 24.29 -8.54
C VAL A 595 -14.05 22.79 -8.32
N VAL A 596 -13.62 22.31 -7.17
CA VAL A 596 -13.70 20.91 -6.76
C VAL A 596 -14.87 20.75 -5.78
N ASN A 597 -15.75 19.78 -6.04
CA ASN A 597 -16.90 19.46 -5.21
C ASN A 597 -16.50 19.00 -3.80
N PRO A 598 -17.43 18.99 -2.82
CA PRO A 598 -17.20 18.36 -1.52
C PRO A 598 -16.72 16.93 -1.68
N HIS A 599 -15.65 16.57 -0.98
CA HIS A 599 -15.02 15.23 -1.04
C HIS A 599 -14.58 14.79 -2.45
N GLY A 600 -14.59 15.72 -3.41
CA GLY A 600 -14.32 15.46 -4.81
C GLY A 600 -12.86 15.62 -5.18
N SER A 601 -12.55 15.18 -6.40
CA SER A 601 -11.24 15.32 -7.00
C SER A 601 -11.33 15.81 -8.44
N MET A 602 -10.26 16.45 -8.90
CA MET A 602 -10.06 16.80 -10.30
C MET A 602 -8.64 16.45 -10.72
N VAL A 603 -8.51 15.68 -11.78
CA VAL A 603 -7.21 15.21 -12.27
C VAL A 603 -6.96 15.80 -13.65
N PHE A 604 -5.74 16.28 -13.87
CA PHE A 604 -5.32 16.91 -15.10
C PHE A 604 -4.11 16.18 -15.68
N GLU A 605 -4.18 15.85 -16.98
CA GLU A 605 -3.03 15.50 -17.79
C GLU A 605 -2.56 16.77 -18.51
N ILE A 606 -1.31 17.15 -18.30
CA ILE A 606 -0.71 18.38 -18.81
C ILE A 606 0.43 17.98 -19.74
N ILE A 607 0.37 18.51 -20.96
CA ILE A 607 1.39 18.29 -22.00
C ILE A 607 1.98 19.64 -22.33
N CYS A 608 3.30 19.74 -22.18
CA CYS A 608 4.17 20.86 -22.50
C CYS A 608 5.41 20.27 -23.21
#